data_AF-A0A6C1B5Y0-F1
#
_entry.id   AF-A0A6C1B5Y0-F1
#
_cell.length_a   1.000
_cell.length_b   1.000
_cell.length_c   1.000
_cell.angle_alpha   90.00
_cell.angle_beta   90.00
_cell.angle_gamma   90.00
#
_symmetry.space_group_name_H-M   'P 1'
#
loop_
_entity.id
_entity.type
_entity.pdbx_description
1 polymer ?
#
loop_
_entity_poly.entity_id
_entity_poly.type
_entity_poly.pdbx_seq_one_letter_code
_entity_poly.pdbx_strand_id
1 'polypeptide(L)'
;MKSLTFAVLCLASTTVLADVYKCIETDPNTGERKVTYTNDRRVKGCERLSADLPVSSVPSGNVPKAAAPSSAFPKVSDELQKQRDADRRKILEDELAAEQKALESARKALAEQEDVRYGNEKNYQKKLDRLKPYQDKVEQHERNVEALKKEIADL
;
A
#
# COMPACT_ATOMS: atom_id res chain seq x y z
N MET A 1 49.57 -7.37 -15.00
CA MET A 1 48.85 -8.54 -15.56
C MET A 1 48.22 -9.42 -14.47
N LYS A 2 47.48 -8.83 -13.51
CA LYS A 2 46.81 -9.55 -12.40
C LYS A 2 45.35 -9.10 -12.18
N SER A 3 44.89 -8.11 -12.96
CA SER A 3 43.52 -7.60 -12.90
C SER A 3 42.58 -8.24 -13.92
N LEU A 4 43.09 -9.11 -14.80
CA LEU A 4 42.28 -9.72 -15.87
C LEU A 4 41.63 -11.05 -15.45
N THR A 5 42.09 -11.67 -14.35
CA THR A 5 41.58 -12.98 -13.90
C THR A 5 40.32 -12.88 -13.02
N PHE A 6 40.03 -11.73 -12.42
CA PHE A 6 38.84 -11.56 -11.56
C PHE A 6 37.54 -11.36 -12.34
N ALA A 7 37.60 -10.91 -13.59
CA ALA A 7 36.43 -10.63 -14.41
C ALA A 7 35.77 -11.90 -14.99
N VAL A 8 36.48 -13.03 -15.03
CA VAL A 8 35.97 -14.27 -15.66
C VAL A 8 35.06 -15.07 -14.70
N LEU A 9 35.15 -14.87 -13.39
CA LEU A 9 34.41 -15.68 -12.41
C LEU A 9 32.94 -15.26 -12.22
N CYS A 10 32.53 -14.07 -12.68
CA CYS A 10 31.14 -13.59 -12.55
C CYS A 10 30.17 -14.14 -13.61
N LEU A 11 30.64 -14.85 -14.64
CA LEU A 11 29.77 -15.36 -15.72
C LEU A 11 29.16 -16.75 -15.44
N ALA A 12 29.43 -17.36 -14.29
CA ALA A 12 28.86 -18.66 -13.90
C ALA A 12 27.55 -18.52 -13.08
N SER A 13 26.70 -17.55 -13.41
CA SER A 13 25.36 -17.46 -12.82
C SER A 13 24.49 -18.57 -13.39
N THR A 14 24.27 -19.65 -12.64
CA THR A 14 23.28 -20.67 -13.02
C THR A 14 21.89 -20.03 -13.00
N THR A 15 21.22 -20.01 -14.15
CA THR A 15 19.83 -19.63 -14.22
C THR A 15 19.00 -20.69 -13.49
N VAL A 16 18.37 -20.32 -12.38
CA VAL A 16 17.39 -21.19 -11.74
C VAL A 16 16.11 -21.10 -12.56
N LEU A 17 15.75 -22.19 -13.24
CA LEU A 17 14.48 -22.29 -13.93
C LEU A 17 13.41 -22.66 -12.89
N ALA A 18 12.50 -21.74 -12.61
CA ALA A 18 11.35 -22.00 -11.74
C ALA A 18 10.16 -22.47 -12.59
N ASP A 19 9.79 -23.73 -12.43
CA ASP A 19 8.59 -24.28 -13.05
C ASP A 19 7.36 -23.96 -12.20
N VAL A 20 6.35 -23.35 -12.81
CA VAL A 20 5.06 -23.08 -12.16
C VAL A 20 4.03 -24.09 -12.66
N TYR A 21 3.26 -24.66 -11.74
CA TYR A 21 2.20 -25.63 -12.01
C TYR A 21 0.83 -25.05 -11.64
N LYS A 22 -0.17 -25.28 -12.47
CA LYS A 22 -1.57 -24.96 -12.23
C LYS A 22 -2.32 -26.23 -11.83
N CYS A 23 -2.89 -26.22 -10.64
CA CYS A 23 -3.73 -27.29 -10.12
C CYS A 23 -5.19 -26.86 -10.17
N ILE A 24 -6.06 -27.73 -10.67
CA ILE A 24 -7.51 -27.53 -10.63
C ILE A 24 -8.10 -28.66 -9.79
N GLU A 25 -8.48 -28.33 -8.56
CA GLU A 25 -9.15 -29.27 -7.67
C GLU A 25 -10.65 -28.99 -7.69
N THR A 26 -11.47 -30.04 -7.75
CA THR A 26 -12.92 -29.91 -7.57
C THR A 26 -13.23 -30.35 -6.17
N ASP A 27 -13.79 -29.45 -5.36
CA ASP A 27 -14.19 -29.78 -4.00
C ASP A 27 -15.26 -30.89 -4.06
N PRO A 28 -15.03 -32.05 -3.43
CA PRO A 28 -15.93 -33.19 -3.52
C PRO A 28 -17.31 -32.92 -2.87
N ASN A 29 -17.43 -31.91 -2.00
CA ASN A 29 -18.68 -31.61 -1.30
C ASN A 29 -19.49 -30.49 -1.96
N THR A 30 -18.82 -29.48 -2.51
CA THR A 30 -19.48 -28.30 -3.09
C THR A 30 -19.45 -28.29 -4.62
N GLY A 31 -18.61 -29.11 -5.25
CA GLY A 31 -18.43 -29.14 -6.71
C GLY A 31 -17.71 -27.91 -7.28
N GLU A 32 -17.24 -26.99 -6.43
CA GLU A 32 -16.50 -25.80 -6.87
C GLU A 32 -15.11 -26.16 -7.36
N ARG A 33 -14.69 -25.52 -8.46
CA ARG A 33 -13.34 -25.66 -9.01
C ARG A 33 -12.41 -24.63 -8.38
N LYS A 34 -11.50 -25.08 -7.54
CA LYS A 34 -10.45 -24.26 -6.95
C LYS A 34 -9.18 -24.34 -7.79
N VAL A 35 -8.71 -23.20 -8.26
CA VAL A 35 -7.45 -23.08 -9.01
C VAL A 35 -6.35 -22.65 -8.05
N THR A 36 -5.26 -23.41 -7.99
CA THR A 36 -4.08 -23.08 -7.18
C THR A 36 -2.82 -23.13 -8.04
N TYR A 37 -1.91 -22.18 -7.83
CA TYR A 37 -0.61 -22.13 -8.49
C TYR A 37 0.49 -22.52 -7.50
N THR A 38 1.38 -23.44 -7.88
CA THR A 38 2.46 -23.94 -7.03
C THR A 38 3.75 -24.14 -7.81
N ASN A 39 4.89 -24.05 -7.13
CA ASN A 39 6.21 -24.41 -7.66
C ASN A 39 6.62 -25.86 -7.30
N ASP A 40 5.76 -26.62 -6.59
CA ASP A 40 6.04 -27.99 -6.20
C ASP A 40 5.57 -29.01 -7.27
N ARG A 41 6.54 -29.73 -7.85
CA ARG A 41 6.31 -30.78 -8.85
C ARG A 41 5.64 -32.04 -8.26
N ARG A 42 5.58 -32.19 -6.94
CA ARG A 42 5.07 -33.40 -6.27
C ARG A 42 3.55 -33.46 -6.19
N VAL A 43 2.86 -32.37 -6.52
CA VAL A 43 1.39 -32.30 -6.46
C VAL A 43 0.79 -33.04 -7.66
N LYS A 44 -0.08 -34.02 -7.37
CA LYS A 44 -0.75 -34.85 -8.38
C LYS A 44 -1.92 -34.08 -9.01
N GLY A 45 -2.13 -34.25 -10.31
CA GLY A 45 -3.24 -33.61 -11.03
C GLY A 45 -3.01 -32.16 -11.42
N CYS A 46 -1.77 -31.66 -11.35
CA CYS A 46 -1.40 -30.31 -11.77
C CYS A 46 -0.71 -30.31 -13.13
N GLU A 47 -0.97 -29.28 -13.93
CA GLU A 47 -0.39 -29.10 -15.26
C GLU A 47 0.73 -28.05 -15.20
N ARG A 48 1.88 -28.31 -15.83
CA ARG A 48 3.00 -27.34 -15.90
C ARG A 48 2.61 -26.19 -16.82
N LEU A 49 2.70 -24.96 -16.33
CA LEU A 49 2.55 -23.78 -17.15
C LEU A 49 3.84 -23.56 -17.94
N SER A 50 3.73 -23.56 -19.27
CA SER A 50 4.83 -23.23 -20.16
C SER A 50 5.22 -21.76 -19.98
N ALA A 51 6.50 -21.48 -19.77
CA ALA A 51 7.03 -20.11 -19.76
C ALA A 51 6.91 -19.43 -21.14
N ASP A 52 6.67 -20.22 -22.20
CA ASP A 52 6.49 -19.75 -23.58
C ASP A 52 5.04 -19.40 -23.92
N LEU A 53 4.12 -19.34 -22.94
CA LEU A 53 2.83 -18.72 -23.21
C LEU A 53 3.11 -17.25 -23.58
N PRO A 54 2.68 -16.78 -24.77
CA PRO A 54 2.73 -15.36 -25.03
C PRO A 54 1.88 -14.70 -23.94
N VAL A 55 2.54 -14.00 -23.02
CA VAL A 55 1.89 -12.95 -22.25
C VAL A 55 1.20 -12.14 -23.33
N SER A 56 -0.14 -12.06 -23.30
CA SER A 56 -0.90 -11.36 -24.32
C SER A 56 -0.46 -9.90 -24.29
N SER A 57 0.57 -9.59 -25.06
CA SER A 57 0.90 -8.26 -25.50
C SER A 57 -0.15 -8.01 -26.55
N VAL A 58 -1.28 -7.49 -26.09
CA VAL A 58 -2.32 -6.97 -26.96
C VAL A 58 -1.58 -6.05 -27.95
N PRO A 59 -1.57 -6.36 -29.25
CA PRO A 59 -0.97 -5.46 -30.21
C PRO A 59 -1.64 -4.10 -30.02
N SER A 60 -0.88 -3.02 -30.06
CA SER A 60 -1.44 -1.66 -30.24
C SER A 60 -2.02 -1.52 -31.65
N GLY A 61 -2.93 -2.42 -32.02
CA GLY A 61 -3.85 -2.24 -33.13
C GLY A 61 -5.10 -1.59 -32.56
N ASN A 62 -5.71 -0.67 -33.33
CA ASN A 62 -6.93 0.03 -32.98
C ASN A 62 -7.89 -0.88 -32.22
N VAL A 63 -7.92 -0.70 -30.90
CA VAL A 63 -8.89 -1.36 -30.04
C VAL A 63 -10.25 -0.90 -30.58
N PRO A 64 -11.14 -1.79 -31.05
CA PRO A 64 -12.51 -1.35 -31.29
C PRO A 64 -12.97 -0.71 -30.00
N LYS A 65 -13.34 0.59 -30.08
CA LYS A 65 -13.85 1.38 -28.96
C LYS A 65 -14.76 0.45 -28.15
N ALA A 66 -14.38 0.19 -26.89
CA ALA A 66 -15.11 -0.72 -26.02
C ALA A 66 -16.60 -0.47 -26.23
N ALA A 67 -17.34 -1.53 -26.58
CA ALA A 67 -18.79 -1.43 -26.73
C ALA A 67 -19.31 -0.66 -25.50
N ALA A 68 -20.09 0.39 -25.75
CA ALA A 68 -20.64 1.21 -24.68
C ALA A 68 -21.20 0.27 -23.61
N PRO A 69 -20.91 0.50 -22.31
CA PRO A 69 -21.39 -0.37 -21.25
C PRO A 69 -22.88 -0.59 -21.49
N SER A 70 -23.29 -1.86 -21.57
CA SER A 70 -24.69 -2.19 -21.76
C SER A 70 -25.50 -1.39 -20.73
N SER A 71 -26.59 -0.77 -21.17
CA SER A 71 -27.45 0.07 -20.33
C SER A 71 -28.11 -0.68 -19.16
N ALA A 72 -27.71 -1.93 -18.91
CA ALA A 72 -28.23 -2.86 -17.93
C ALA A 72 -27.38 -2.98 -16.65
N PHE A 73 -26.31 -2.18 -16.48
CA PHE A 73 -25.62 -2.10 -15.19
C PHE A 73 -26.41 -1.21 -14.22
N PRO A 74 -26.72 -1.68 -13.00
CA PRO A 74 -27.41 -0.88 -12.00
C PRO A 74 -26.62 0.40 -11.71
N LYS A 75 -27.24 1.56 -11.94
CA LYS A 75 -26.68 2.86 -11.57
C LYS A 75 -27.14 3.21 -10.16
N VAL A 76 -26.24 3.74 -9.37
CA VAL A 76 -26.57 4.42 -8.11
C VAL A 76 -27.47 5.62 -8.45
N SER A 77 -28.54 5.84 -7.69
CA SER A 77 -29.37 7.04 -7.86
C SER A 77 -28.58 8.30 -7.44
N ASP A 78 -28.86 9.43 -8.09
CA ASP A 78 -28.20 10.70 -7.76
C ASP A 78 -28.42 11.10 -6.28
N GLU A 79 -29.58 10.77 -5.73
CA GLU A 79 -29.89 10.98 -4.31
C GLU A 79 -28.97 10.15 -3.40
N LEU A 80 -28.77 8.87 -3.72
CA LEU A 80 -27.88 7.99 -2.95
C LEU A 80 -26.41 8.41 -3.10
N GLN A 81 -26.01 8.94 -4.25
CA GLN A 81 -24.67 9.51 -4.43
C GLN A 81 -24.46 10.73 -3.53
N LYS A 82 -25.39 11.70 -3.54
CA LYS A 82 -25.32 12.90 -2.70
C LYS A 82 -25.30 12.58 -1.21
N GLN A 83 -26.10 11.61 -0.77
CA GLN A 83 -26.10 11.16 0.62
C GLN A 83 -24.72 10.63 1.03
N ARG A 84 -24.10 9.79 0.19
CA ARG A 84 -22.73 9.30 0.44
C ARG A 84 -21.69 10.39 0.44
N ASP A 85 -21.79 11.37 -0.46
CA ASP A 85 -20.83 12.47 -0.54
C ASP A 85 -20.95 13.36 0.72
N ALA A 86 -22.17 13.60 1.20
CA ALA A 86 -22.44 14.30 2.46
C ALA A 86 -21.92 13.51 3.68
N ASP A 87 -22.13 12.19 3.71
CA ASP A 87 -21.61 11.32 4.76
C ASP A 87 -20.08 11.30 4.76
N ARG A 88 -19.46 11.18 3.59
CA ARG A 88 -17.99 11.23 3.44
C ARG A 88 -17.44 12.55 3.96
N ARG A 89 -18.07 13.68 3.60
CA ARG A 89 -17.68 14.99 4.09
C ARG A 89 -17.76 15.06 5.61
N LYS A 90 -18.86 14.58 6.20
CA LYS A 90 -19.05 14.57 7.64
C LYS A 90 -17.99 13.73 8.36
N ILE A 91 -17.68 12.54 7.84
CA ILE A 91 -16.64 11.67 8.39
C ILE A 91 -15.29 12.39 8.40
N LEU A 92 -14.91 13.03 7.28
CA LEU A 92 -13.66 13.77 7.20
C LEU A 92 -13.63 14.99 8.13
N GLU A 93 -14.76 15.69 8.31
CA GLU A 93 -14.87 16.80 9.28
C GLU A 93 -14.71 16.31 10.73
N ASP A 94 -15.29 15.15 11.08
CA ASP A 94 -15.15 14.52 12.39
C ASP A 94 -13.69 14.06 12.64
N GLU A 95 -13.05 13.45 11.64
CA GLU A 95 -11.63 13.07 11.68
C GLU A 95 -10.72 14.29 11.83
N LEU A 96 -11.00 15.38 11.11
CA LEU A 96 -10.27 16.64 11.22
C LEU A 96 -10.37 17.22 12.64
N ALA A 97 -11.56 17.19 13.24
CA ALA A 97 -11.76 17.68 14.61
C ALA A 97 -10.98 16.83 15.64
N ALA A 98 -11.00 15.50 15.46
CA ALA A 98 -10.22 14.59 16.30
C ALA A 98 -8.70 14.85 16.18
N GLU A 99 -8.22 15.05 14.95
CA GLU A 99 -6.79 15.28 14.69
C GLU A 99 -6.32 16.64 15.20
N GLN A 100 -7.15 17.70 15.09
CA GLN A 100 -6.85 19.00 15.70
C GLN A 100 -6.71 18.89 17.22
N LYS A 101 -7.59 18.14 17.88
CA LYS A 101 -7.49 17.89 19.32
C LYS A 101 -6.23 17.09 19.68
N ALA A 102 -5.87 16.10 18.86
CA ALA A 102 -4.63 15.33 19.04
C ALA A 102 -3.39 16.23 18.89
N LEU A 103 -3.37 17.11 17.89
CA LEU A 103 -2.32 18.11 17.69
C LEU A 103 -2.17 19.03 18.91
N GLU A 104 -3.27 19.57 19.43
CA GLU A 104 -3.23 20.41 20.63
C GLU A 104 -2.65 19.65 21.84
N SER A 105 -3.04 18.39 22.02
CA SER A 105 -2.50 17.53 23.07
C SER A 105 -0.99 17.28 22.89
N ALA A 106 -0.55 16.99 21.66
CA ALA A 106 0.87 16.78 21.35
C ALA A 106 1.70 18.04 21.60
N ARG A 107 1.18 19.23 21.24
CA ARG A 107 1.84 20.52 21.51
C ARG A 107 1.96 20.80 23.02
N LYS A 108 0.92 20.49 23.81
CA LYS A 108 0.98 20.59 25.27
C LYS A 108 2.03 19.65 25.86
N ALA A 109 2.05 18.39 25.43
CA ALA A 109 3.04 17.41 25.88
C ALA A 109 4.48 17.84 25.53
N LEU A 110 4.71 18.41 24.35
CA LEU A 110 6.01 18.97 23.97
C LEU A 110 6.39 20.13 24.92
N ALA A 111 5.48 21.08 25.14
CA ALA A 111 5.73 22.23 26.01
C ALA A 111 6.04 21.81 27.46
N GLU A 112 5.31 20.83 27.99
CA GLU A 112 5.58 20.25 29.31
C GLU A 112 7.02 19.68 29.38
N GLN A 113 7.45 18.93 28.37
CA GLN A 113 8.80 18.34 28.32
C GLN A 113 9.93 19.35 28.11
N GLU A 114 9.62 20.48 27.46
CA GLU A 114 10.53 21.61 27.28
C GLU A 114 10.77 22.36 28.59
N ASP A 115 9.74 22.46 29.45
CA ASP A 115 9.83 23.13 30.76
C ASP A 115 10.54 22.27 31.82
N VAL A 116 10.53 20.94 31.67
CA VAL A 116 11.31 20.06 32.56
C VAL A 116 12.81 20.34 32.42
N ARG A 117 13.41 20.83 33.50
CA ARG A 117 14.86 20.97 33.68
C ARG A 117 15.41 19.84 34.53
N TYR A 118 16.16 18.93 33.91
CA TYR A 118 16.94 17.92 34.62
C TYR A 118 18.33 18.46 34.93
N GLY A 119 18.78 18.33 36.19
CA GLY A 119 20.12 18.77 36.62
C GLY A 119 21.30 18.11 35.87
N ASN A 120 21.02 17.08 35.08
CA ASN A 120 21.97 16.28 34.30
C ASN A 120 22.13 16.79 32.86
N GLU A 121 21.36 17.81 32.45
CA GLU A 121 21.26 18.34 31.08
C GLU A 121 22.32 19.39 30.72
N LYS A 122 23.51 19.32 31.32
CA LYS A 122 24.65 20.11 30.80
C LYS A 122 24.96 19.77 29.33
N ASN A 123 24.53 18.59 28.86
CA ASN A 123 24.66 18.15 27.48
C ASN A 123 23.38 18.46 26.67
N TYR A 124 23.49 19.42 25.76
CA TYR A 124 22.42 19.85 24.86
C TYR A 124 21.84 18.71 24.01
N GLN A 125 22.67 17.76 23.57
CA GLN A 125 22.23 16.64 22.72
C GLN A 125 21.22 15.74 23.44
N LYS A 126 21.42 15.47 24.74
CA LYS A 126 20.48 14.66 25.53
C LYS A 126 19.09 15.31 25.66
N LYS A 127 19.04 16.65 25.71
CA LYS A 127 17.78 17.39 25.69
C LYS A 127 17.09 17.25 24.33
N LEU A 128 17.84 17.44 23.24
CA LEU A 128 17.31 17.25 21.88
C LEU A 128 16.75 15.84 21.68
N ASP A 129 17.49 14.81 22.08
CA ASP A 129 17.08 13.42 21.93
C ASP A 129 15.81 13.11 22.73
N ARG A 130 15.61 13.73 23.90
CA ARG A 130 14.35 13.62 24.68
C ARG A 130 13.19 14.32 23.98
N LEU A 131 13.40 15.53 23.46
CA LEU A 131 12.33 16.34 22.87
C LEU A 131 11.92 15.85 21.48
N LYS A 132 12.86 15.24 20.73
CA LYS A 132 12.65 14.72 19.38
C LYS A 132 11.34 13.91 19.22
N PRO A 133 11.05 12.87 20.02
CA PRO A 133 9.80 12.11 19.87
C PRO A 133 8.52 12.94 20.07
N TYR A 134 8.57 14.04 20.83
CA TYR A 134 7.42 14.94 20.99
C TYR A 134 7.29 15.89 19.81
N GLN A 135 8.42 16.38 19.29
CA GLN A 135 8.45 17.19 18.07
C GLN A 135 7.95 16.39 16.86
N ASP A 136 8.43 15.16 16.70
CA ASP A 136 8.02 14.26 15.61
C ASP A 136 6.50 13.98 15.64
N LYS A 137 5.91 13.85 16.85
CA LYS A 137 4.45 13.69 17.02
C LYS A 137 3.68 14.94 16.62
N VAL A 138 4.14 16.14 17.03
CA VAL A 138 3.50 17.40 16.63
C VAL A 138 3.51 17.53 15.11
N GLU A 139 4.67 17.32 14.48
CA GLU A 139 4.81 17.41 13.03
C GLU A 139 3.94 16.37 12.30
N GLN A 140 3.82 15.16 12.83
CA GLN A 140 2.93 14.14 12.29
C GLN A 140 1.46 14.61 12.30
N HIS A 141 0.97 15.11 13.43
CA HIS A 141 -0.40 15.58 13.53
C HIS A 141 -0.65 16.83 12.67
N GLU A 142 0.33 17.73 12.52
CA GLU A 142 0.22 18.87 11.60
C GLU A 142 0.04 18.42 10.15
N ARG A 143 0.87 17.49 9.67
CA ARG A 143 0.75 16.94 8.31
C ARG A 143 -0.60 16.24 8.08
N ASN A 144 -1.10 15.51 9.08
CA ASN A 144 -2.39 14.85 9.01
C ASN A 144 -3.54 15.87 8.90
N VAL A 145 -3.52 16.94 9.71
CA VAL A 145 -4.50 18.03 9.64
C VAL A 145 -4.50 18.68 8.26
N GLU A 146 -3.33 18.92 7.68
CA GLU A 146 -3.19 19.49 6.34
C GLU A 146 -3.74 18.55 5.26
N ALA A 147 -3.43 17.25 5.36
CA ALA A 147 -3.93 16.23 4.44
C ALA A 147 -5.47 16.14 4.46
N LEU A 148 -6.07 16.09 5.64
CA LEU A 148 -7.54 16.05 5.81
C LEU A 148 -8.21 17.32 5.28
N LYS A 149 -7.64 18.50 5.56
CA LYS A 149 -8.16 19.76 5.00
C LYS A 149 -8.15 19.78 3.48
N LYS A 150 -7.09 19.23 2.87
CA LYS A 150 -7.00 19.12 1.42
C LYS A 150 -8.03 18.13 0.89
N GLU A 151 -8.17 16.95 1.50
CA GLU A 151 -9.17 15.97 1.07
C GLU A 151 -10.59 16.55 1.13
N ILE A 152 -10.94 17.28 2.21
CA ILE A 152 -12.24 17.96 2.33
C ILE A 152 -12.45 19.01 1.23
N ALA A 153 -11.39 19.74 0.86
CA ALA A 153 -11.45 20.74 -0.21
C ALA A 153 -11.57 20.12 -1.61
N ASP A 154 -11.12 18.87 -1.78
CA ASP A 154 -11.16 18.10 -3.02
C ASP A 154 -12.43 17.21 -3.14
N LEU A 155 -13.37 17.28 -2.19
CA LEU A 155 -14.69 16.62 -2.25
C LEU A 155 -15.67 17.33 -3.20
#